data_AF-A0A7V9L2H9-F1
#
_entry.id   AF-A0A7V9L2H9-F1
#
_cell.length_a   1.000
_cell.length_b   1.000
_cell.length_c   1.000
_cell.angle_alpha   90.00
_cell.angle_beta   90.00
_cell.angle_gamma   90.00
#
_symmetry.space_group_name_H-M   'P 1'
#
loop_
_entity.id
_entity.type
_entity.pdbx_description
1 polymer ?
#
loop_
_entity_poly.entity_id
_entity_poly.type
_entity_poly.pdbx_seq_one_letter_code
_entity_poly.pdbx_strand_id
1 'polypeptide(L)'
;MTASLHPRGTLRARFEPVASDVFRRLGVGARSCDLGDEGLYLAEELVAADVGWLGSGEHPEALAILVLALMIAQRQGSTRLPLDPKGPLRTLIGDVARLAGVELDIPRVLRTITNLTKAPRFNSVIGMRGARLPLVVEADCLYTERARWLEDRVSARIAERIAAPRVHEANQIAAIAARVAAESTRPLSAEQCRAVEIALSGRLAVVTGGPGTGKTLVAAAIVRGFTAMGIEHVTLAAQTGKAANRLTEVIAEQRVIVEPAQTLHRLLGYRAGSRTFGHHAQSPLPVGAVIVDEASMIDLELVDALLDALPADAPLVLIGDAHQLPAIDAGQVLADLTGDKIAAPIVAVLEKSYRQDTSDPDGRAVYDAARAIHD
;
A
#
# COMPACT_ATOMS: atom_id res chain seq x y z
N MET A 1 32.68 -25.07 15.38
CA MET A 1 32.56 -25.93 14.19
C MET A 1 32.00 -25.07 13.06
N THR A 2 32.86 -24.66 12.13
CA THR A 2 32.49 -23.85 10.96
C THR A 2 31.78 -24.74 9.95
N ALA A 3 30.46 -24.58 9.81
CA ALA A 3 29.70 -25.29 8.79
C ALA A 3 30.11 -24.78 7.41
N SER A 4 30.61 -25.67 6.54
CA SER A 4 30.91 -25.36 5.15
C SER A 4 29.62 -24.99 4.41
N LEU A 5 29.59 -23.82 3.79
CA LEU A 5 28.49 -23.39 2.92
C LEU A 5 28.43 -24.31 1.69
N HIS A 6 27.38 -25.13 1.61
CA HIS A 6 27.10 -25.97 0.44
C HIS A 6 26.54 -25.10 -0.70
N PRO A 7 26.89 -25.35 -1.97
CA PRO A 7 26.43 -24.55 -3.13
C PRO A 7 24.91 -24.60 -3.40
N ARG A 8 24.12 -25.23 -2.51
CA ARG A 8 22.65 -25.35 -2.58
C ARG A 8 21.94 -24.75 -1.36
N GLY A 9 22.64 -23.98 -0.53
CA GLY A 9 22.17 -23.55 0.80
C GLY A 9 22.32 -24.66 1.85
N THR A 10 22.40 -24.25 3.12
CA THR A 10 22.68 -25.13 4.27
C THR A 10 21.55 -26.12 4.60
N LEU A 11 20.36 -25.94 4.01
CA LEU A 11 19.14 -26.67 4.36
C LEU A 11 18.74 -27.81 3.42
N ARG A 12 18.97 -27.71 2.10
CA ARG A 12 18.76 -28.84 1.16
C ARG A 12 19.58 -30.08 1.52
N ALA A 13 20.67 -29.90 2.26
CA ALA A 13 21.54 -30.96 2.76
C ALA A 13 21.11 -31.51 4.14
N ARG A 14 20.26 -30.80 4.89
CA ARG A 14 19.77 -31.21 6.23
C ARG A 14 18.48 -32.04 6.16
N PHE A 15 17.78 -31.99 5.04
CA PHE A 15 16.57 -32.78 4.78
C PHE A 15 16.90 -33.98 3.87
N GLU A 16 17.22 -35.13 4.46
CA GLU A 16 17.00 -36.42 3.80
C GLU A 16 15.48 -36.78 3.83
N PRO A 17 14.99 -37.64 2.92
CA PRO A 17 13.78 -37.40 2.12
C PRO A 17 12.42 -37.58 2.81
N VAL A 18 12.32 -37.58 4.15
CA VAL A 18 11.06 -37.87 4.86
C VAL A 18 10.12 -36.65 4.94
N ALA A 19 10.65 -35.43 5.01
CA ALA A 19 9.86 -34.18 4.97
C ALA A 19 9.70 -33.59 3.55
N SER A 20 10.23 -34.28 2.53
CA SER A 20 10.52 -33.66 1.22
C SER A 20 9.31 -33.48 0.30
N ASP A 21 8.24 -34.29 0.41
CA ASP A 21 7.16 -34.23 -0.58
C ASP A 21 6.15 -33.10 -0.30
N VAL A 22 5.81 -32.84 0.97
CA VAL A 22 4.83 -31.79 1.32
C VAL A 22 5.40 -30.40 1.03
N PHE A 23 6.63 -30.09 1.45
CA PHE A 23 7.26 -28.80 1.15
C PHE A 23 7.52 -28.61 -0.35
N ARG A 24 7.95 -29.66 -1.05
CA ARG A 24 8.10 -29.63 -2.51
C ARG A 24 6.75 -29.38 -3.22
N ARG A 25 5.68 -30.02 -2.77
CA ARG A 25 4.31 -29.84 -3.28
C ARG A 25 3.75 -28.46 -2.96
N LEU A 26 3.91 -28.00 -1.71
CA LEU A 26 3.60 -26.62 -1.29
C LEU A 26 4.35 -25.59 -2.15
N GLY A 27 5.61 -25.87 -2.49
CA GLY A 27 6.41 -25.05 -3.39
C GLY A 27 5.94 -25.00 -4.83
N VAL A 28 5.31 -26.06 -5.33
CA VAL A 28 4.63 -26.04 -6.63
C VAL A 28 3.38 -25.15 -6.56
N GLY A 29 2.60 -25.24 -5.48
CA GLY A 29 1.41 -24.41 -5.28
C GLY A 29 1.70 -22.93 -5.03
N ALA A 30 2.78 -22.60 -4.33
CA ALA A 30 3.22 -21.22 -4.08
C ALA A 30 3.49 -20.46 -5.39
N ARG A 31 4.15 -21.09 -6.36
CA ARG A 31 4.40 -20.50 -7.69
C ARG A 31 3.12 -20.13 -8.45
N SER A 32 2.03 -20.86 -8.21
CA SER A 32 0.71 -20.57 -8.80
C SER A 32 -0.01 -19.40 -8.11
N CYS A 33 0.46 -18.97 -6.93
CA CYS A 33 -0.04 -17.84 -6.15
C CYS A 33 0.77 -16.54 -6.35
N ASP A 34 1.65 -16.49 -7.37
CA ASP A 34 2.62 -15.40 -7.56
C ASP A 34 3.61 -15.23 -6.39
N LEU A 35 3.69 -16.24 -5.51
CA LEU A 35 4.79 -16.38 -4.58
C LEU A 35 5.94 -17.02 -5.35
N GLY A 36 6.85 -16.20 -5.88
CA GLY A 36 8.09 -16.70 -6.48
C GLY A 36 8.88 -17.61 -5.52
N ASP A 37 9.98 -18.18 -6.00
CA ASP A 37 10.80 -19.12 -5.22
C ASP A 37 11.30 -18.53 -3.88
N GLU A 38 11.36 -17.20 -3.76
CA GLU A 38 11.70 -16.48 -2.52
C GLU A 38 10.71 -16.71 -1.38
N GLY A 39 9.41 -16.79 -1.68
CA GLY A 39 8.39 -16.95 -0.64
C GLY A 39 8.35 -18.35 -0.06
N LEU A 40 8.56 -19.35 -0.91
CA LEU A 40 8.77 -20.72 -0.47
C LEU A 40 10.05 -20.83 0.37
N TYR A 41 11.15 -20.24 -0.10
CA TYR A 41 12.42 -20.26 0.62
C TYR A 41 12.29 -19.62 2.01
N LEU A 42 11.61 -18.49 2.12
CA LEU A 42 11.36 -17.85 3.42
C LEU A 42 10.55 -18.76 4.35
N ALA A 43 9.51 -19.42 3.84
CA ALA A 43 8.72 -20.37 4.62
C ALA A 43 9.56 -21.56 5.10
N GLU A 44 10.43 -22.11 4.25
CA GLU A 44 11.36 -23.18 4.60
C GLU A 44 12.37 -22.74 5.68
N GLU A 45 12.96 -21.55 5.54
CA GLU A 45 13.92 -21.00 6.51
C GLU A 45 13.27 -20.73 7.87
N LEU A 46 12.05 -20.18 7.91
CA LEU A 46 11.33 -19.93 9.15
C LEU A 46 10.96 -21.23 9.87
N VAL A 47 10.55 -22.28 9.14
CA VAL A 47 10.31 -23.60 9.73
C VAL A 47 11.60 -24.21 10.26
N ALA A 48 12.70 -24.07 9.52
CA ALA A 48 14.00 -24.62 9.92
C ALA A 48 14.66 -23.90 11.10
N ALA A 49 14.35 -22.62 11.30
CA ALA A 49 14.83 -21.84 12.44
C ALA A 49 14.27 -22.32 13.79
N ASP A 50 13.19 -23.13 13.79
CA ASP A 50 12.70 -23.80 14.99
C ASP A 50 13.10 -25.28 15.05
N VAL A 51 14.33 -25.51 15.50
CA VAL A 51 14.94 -26.84 15.63
C VAL A 51 14.30 -27.67 16.77
N GLY A 52 13.75 -27.02 17.81
CA GLY A 52 13.22 -27.70 18.99
C GLY A 52 11.93 -28.47 18.70
N TRP A 53 11.20 -28.01 17.70
CA TRP A 53 9.88 -28.53 17.38
C TRP A 53 9.91 -29.65 16.33
N LEU A 54 10.89 -29.64 15.42
CA LEU A 54 11.14 -30.72 14.45
C LEU A 54 11.32 -32.11 15.09
N GLY A 55 11.66 -32.17 16.39
CA GLY A 55 11.79 -33.42 17.15
C GLY A 55 10.60 -33.79 18.05
N SER A 56 9.56 -32.96 18.13
CA SER A 56 8.50 -33.06 19.15
C SER A 56 7.22 -33.81 18.74
N GLY A 57 7.11 -34.23 17.47
CA GLY A 57 5.90 -34.87 16.92
C GLY A 57 4.78 -33.89 16.56
N GLU A 58 5.04 -32.59 16.61
CA GLU A 58 4.14 -31.54 16.12
C GLU A 58 4.30 -31.36 14.57
N HIS A 59 3.32 -30.74 13.90
CA HIS A 59 3.04 -30.82 12.44
C HIS A 59 3.70 -29.73 11.57
N PRO A 60 4.95 -29.86 11.04
CA PRO A 60 5.69 -28.79 10.33
C PRO A 60 4.96 -28.18 9.16
N GLU A 61 4.08 -28.96 8.54
CA GLU A 61 3.18 -28.47 7.52
C GLU A 61 2.32 -27.29 8.00
N ALA A 62 1.87 -27.25 9.26
CA ALA A 62 0.98 -26.21 9.76
C ALA A 62 1.65 -24.83 9.83
N LEU A 63 2.93 -24.77 10.24
CA LEU A 63 3.70 -23.53 10.24
C LEU A 63 4.01 -23.08 8.82
N ALA A 64 4.40 -24.01 7.94
CA ALA A 64 4.66 -23.71 6.54
C ALA A 64 3.41 -23.13 5.84
N ILE A 65 2.27 -23.77 6.04
CA ILE A 65 0.97 -23.32 5.53
C ILE A 65 0.61 -21.94 6.10
N LEU A 66 0.85 -21.71 7.40
CA LEU A 66 0.59 -20.43 8.03
C LEU A 66 1.43 -19.29 7.43
N VAL A 67 2.73 -19.53 7.21
CA VAL A 67 3.62 -18.56 6.55
C VAL A 67 3.18 -18.31 5.12
N LEU A 68 2.90 -19.37 4.34
CA LEU A 68 2.42 -19.21 2.97
C LEU A 68 1.11 -18.43 2.92
N ALA A 69 0.16 -18.72 3.81
CA ALA A 69 -1.10 -17.98 3.91
C ALA A 69 -0.87 -16.50 4.23
N LEU A 70 0.10 -16.17 5.10
CA LEU A 70 0.48 -14.79 5.39
C LEU A 70 1.07 -14.11 4.16
N MET A 71 1.96 -14.78 3.43
CA MET A 71 2.58 -14.21 2.23
C MET A 71 1.57 -14.02 1.09
N ILE A 72 0.62 -14.94 0.92
CA ILE A 72 -0.50 -14.77 -0.01
C ILE A 72 -1.34 -13.56 0.39
N ALA A 73 -1.67 -13.42 1.68
CA ALA A 73 -2.41 -12.26 2.15
C ALA A 73 -1.66 -10.95 1.85
N GLN A 74 -0.33 -10.93 2.01
CA GLN A 74 0.52 -9.79 1.66
C GLN A 74 0.52 -9.46 0.17
N ARG A 75 0.57 -10.46 -0.70
CA ARG A 75 0.42 -10.28 -2.16
C ARG A 75 -0.96 -9.81 -2.58
N GLN A 76 -1.97 -10.03 -1.74
CA GLN A 76 -3.33 -9.52 -1.93
C GLN A 76 -3.52 -8.12 -1.30
N GLY A 77 -2.43 -7.47 -0.88
CA GLY A 77 -2.44 -6.13 -0.31
C GLY A 77 -2.69 -6.08 1.20
N SER A 78 -2.85 -7.20 1.89
CA SER A 78 -3.04 -7.23 3.35
C SER A 78 -1.70 -7.27 4.09
N THR A 79 -1.47 -6.35 5.01
CA THR A 79 -0.28 -6.32 5.87
C THR A 79 -0.23 -7.46 6.89
N ARG A 80 -1.36 -8.15 7.09
CA ARG A 80 -1.59 -9.14 8.14
C ARG A 80 -2.48 -10.29 7.69
N LEU A 81 -2.44 -11.38 8.45
CA LEU A 81 -3.33 -12.52 8.30
C LEU A 81 -4.25 -12.63 9.52
N PRO A 82 -5.56 -12.36 9.39
CA PRO A 82 -6.54 -12.63 10.45
C PRO A 82 -6.55 -14.13 10.78
N LEU A 83 -6.48 -14.46 12.07
CA LEU A 83 -6.36 -15.83 12.58
C LEU A 83 -7.71 -16.48 12.91
N ASP A 84 -8.83 -15.85 12.54
CA ASP A 84 -10.17 -16.42 12.73
C ASP A 84 -10.30 -17.73 11.93
N PRO A 85 -10.48 -18.90 12.59
CA PRO A 85 -10.59 -20.19 11.93
C PRO A 85 -11.86 -20.35 11.08
N LYS A 86 -12.85 -19.46 11.23
CA LYS A 86 -14.05 -19.40 10.38
C LYS A 86 -13.95 -18.36 9.27
N GLY A 87 -12.91 -17.54 9.29
CA GLY A 87 -12.72 -16.41 8.40
C GLY A 87 -11.72 -16.68 7.26
N PRO A 88 -11.01 -15.63 6.79
CA PRO A 88 -10.11 -15.70 5.63
C PRO A 88 -9.02 -16.78 5.73
N LEU A 89 -8.56 -17.10 6.95
CA LEU A 89 -7.55 -18.12 7.19
C LEU A 89 -7.96 -19.49 6.62
N ARG A 90 -9.23 -19.89 6.80
CA ARG A 90 -9.72 -21.19 6.31
C ARG A 90 -9.67 -21.25 4.79
N THR A 91 -10.10 -20.18 4.12
CA THR A 91 -10.09 -20.07 2.66
C THR A 91 -8.67 -20.14 2.13
N LEU A 92 -7.75 -19.35 2.68
CA LEU A 92 -6.35 -19.33 2.28
C LEU A 92 -5.66 -20.69 2.49
N ILE A 93 -5.91 -21.37 3.60
CA ILE A 93 -5.40 -22.74 3.82
C ILE A 93 -5.95 -23.70 2.77
N GLY A 94 -7.24 -23.60 2.45
CA GLY A 94 -7.86 -24.42 1.41
C GLY A 94 -7.26 -24.17 0.02
N ASP A 95 -6.95 -22.92 -0.29
CA ASP A 95 -6.33 -22.54 -1.56
C ASP A 95 -4.88 -23.03 -1.63
N VAL A 96 -4.09 -22.86 -0.56
CA VAL A 96 -2.73 -23.41 -0.45
C VAL A 96 -2.75 -24.94 -0.62
N ALA A 97 -3.67 -25.64 0.03
CA ALA A 97 -3.85 -27.09 -0.08
C ALA A 97 -4.12 -27.52 -1.54
N ARG A 98 -5.06 -26.83 -2.19
CA ARG A 98 -5.48 -27.10 -3.56
C ARG A 98 -4.34 -26.86 -4.54
N LEU A 99 -3.65 -25.74 -4.42
CA LEU A 99 -2.54 -25.38 -5.30
C LEU A 99 -1.34 -26.32 -5.11
N ALA A 100 -1.12 -26.79 -3.89
CA ALA A 100 -0.08 -27.77 -3.61
C ALA A 100 -0.43 -29.20 -4.05
N GLY A 101 -1.70 -29.48 -4.39
CA GLY A 101 -2.16 -30.85 -4.66
C GLY A 101 -1.98 -31.77 -3.46
N VAL A 102 -2.20 -31.25 -2.25
CA VAL A 102 -2.09 -31.98 -0.98
C VAL A 102 -3.47 -32.10 -0.35
N GLU A 103 -3.88 -33.33 0.00
CA GLU A 103 -5.04 -33.53 0.86
C GLU A 103 -4.68 -33.15 2.30
N LEU A 104 -5.31 -32.10 2.81
CA LEU A 104 -5.10 -31.59 4.17
C LEU A 104 -6.39 -31.72 4.99
N ASP A 105 -6.26 -32.22 6.22
CA ASP A 105 -7.32 -32.11 7.24
C ASP A 105 -7.37 -30.65 7.74
N ILE A 106 -8.10 -29.81 7.00
CA ILE A 106 -8.25 -28.37 7.28
C ILE A 106 -8.69 -28.13 8.74
N PRO A 107 -9.70 -28.84 9.30
CA PRO A 107 -10.04 -28.72 10.73
C PRO A 107 -8.87 -28.98 11.68
N ARG A 108 -8.04 -30.00 11.42
CA ARG A 108 -6.86 -30.28 12.24
C ARG A 108 -5.81 -29.19 12.11
N VAL A 109 -5.49 -28.75 10.89
CA VAL A 109 -4.52 -27.68 10.63
C VAL A 109 -4.93 -26.38 11.32
N LEU A 110 -6.21 -26.00 11.22
CA LEU A 110 -6.75 -24.81 11.90
C LEU A 110 -6.64 -24.91 13.42
N ARG A 111 -6.93 -26.08 14.01
CA ARG A 111 -6.75 -26.29 15.47
C ARG A 111 -5.29 -26.15 15.86
N THR A 112 -4.37 -26.72 15.08
CA THR A 112 -2.94 -26.57 15.30
C THR A 112 -2.55 -25.10 15.24
N ILE A 113 -2.84 -24.38 14.16
CA ILE A 113 -2.54 -22.94 14.01
C ILE A 113 -3.11 -22.12 15.18
N THR A 114 -4.36 -22.37 15.57
CA THR A 114 -4.99 -21.67 16.70
C THR A 114 -4.24 -21.89 18.01
N ASN A 115 -3.79 -23.12 18.27
CA ASN A 115 -2.99 -23.43 19.45
C ASN A 115 -1.61 -22.77 19.37
N LEU A 116 -0.99 -22.76 18.19
CA LEU A 116 0.32 -22.16 17.94
C LEU A 116 0.31 -20.65 18.19
N THR A 117 -0.76 -19.95 17.81
CA THR A 117 -0.84 -18.49 17.92
C THR A 117 -1.33 -17.99 19.28
N LYS A 118 -2.09 -18.81 20.03
CA LYS A 118 -2.57 -18.46 21.38
C LYS A 118 -1.51 -18.58 22.48
N ALA A 119 -0.62 -19.56 22.35
CA ALA A 119 0.49 -19.78 23.27
C ALA A 119 1.72 -20.10 22.41
N PRO A 120 2.45 -19.08 21.92
CA PRO A 120 3.58 -19.29 21.01
C PRO A 120 4.61 -20.17 21.70
N ARG A 121 4.67 -21.44 21.28
CA ARG A 121 5.75 -22.37 21.64
C ARG A 121 6.99 -22.16 20.77
N PHE A 122 6.85 -21.40 19.67
CA PHE A 122 7.90 -21.01 18.72
C PHE A 122 8.71 -19.82 19.22
N ASN A 123 9.43 -19.97 20.34
CA ASN A 123 10.16 -18.85 20.97
C ASN A 123 11.27 -18.22 20.09
N SER A 124 11.60 -18.81 18.93
CA SER A 124 12.55 -18.26 17.96
C SER A 124 11.91 -17.64 16.71
N VAL A 125 10.63 -17.90 16.43
CA VAL A 125 9.99 -17.51 15.14
C VAL A 125 8.72 -16.70 15.31
N ILE A 126 7.82 -17.11 16.22
CA ILE A 126 6.53 -16.43 16.45
C ILE A 126 6.52 -15.87 17.87
N GLY A 127 6.35 -14.56 17.98
CA GLY A 127 6.27 -13.88 19.27
C GLY A 127 5.02 -13.05 19.43
N MET A 128 4.83 -12.56 20.65
CA MET A 128 3.94 -11.42 20.89
C MET A 128 4.64 -10.11 20.53
N ARG A 129 3.86 -9.02 20.42
CA ARG A 129 4.42 -7.68 20.17
C ARG A 129 5.54 -7.36 21.17
N GLY A 130 6.65 -6.85 20.65
CA GLY A 130 7.86 -6.51 21.43
C GLY A 130 8.89 -7.62 21.54
N ALA A 131 8.57 -8.87 21.16
CA ALA A 131 9.51 -9.99 21.20
C ALA A 131 10.64 -9.91 20.15
N ARG A 132 10.51 -9.06 19.12
CA ARG A 132 11.43 -8.93 17.97
C ARG A 132 11.74 -10.27 17.29
N LEU A 133 10.70 -11.09 17.12
CA LEU A 133 10.76 -12.34 16.36
C LEU A 133 10.21 -12.10 14.95
N PRO A 134 10.62 -12.89 13.94
CA PRO A 134 10.23 -12.71 12.54
C PRO A 134 8.73 -12.55 12.31
N LEU A 135 7.92 -13.29 13.06
CA LEU A 135 6.47 -13.23 13.03
C LEU A 135 5.92 -12.76 14.38
N VAL A 136 4.88 -11.94 14.32
CA VAL A 136 4.25 -11.34 15.50
C VAL A 136 2.76 -11.63 15.49
N VAL A 137 2.23 -12.09 16.62
CA VAL A 137 0.79 -12.21 16.86
C VAL A 137 0.31 -11.02 17.69
N GLU A 138 -0.70 -10.31 17.19
CA GLU A 138 -1.37 -9.22 17.90
C GLU A 138 -2.85 -9.17 17.48
N ALA A 139 -3.76 -9.05 18.45
CA ALA A 139 -5.21 -8.89 18.22
C ALA A 139 -5.79 -9.91 17.21
N ASP A 140 -5.52 -11.20 17.43
CA ASP A 140 -5.95 -12.31 16.55
C ASP A 140 -5.50 -12.15 15.09
N CYS A 141 -4.40 -11.45 14.84
CA CYS A 141 -3.77 -11.34 13.52
C CYS A 141 -2.29 -11.74 13.61
N LEU A 142 -1.79 -12.35 12.55
CA LEU A 142 -0.37 -12.64 12.35
C LEU A 142 0.23 -11.61 11.39
N TYR A 143 1.42 -11.14 11.74
CA TYR A 143 2.20 -10.17 10.97
C TYR A 143 3.61 -10.68 10.75
N THR A 144 4.29 -10.16 9.73
CA THR A 144 5.76 -10.07 9.80
C THR A 144 6.13 -8.92 10.74
N GLU A 145 7.24 -9.03 11.46
CA GLU A 145 7.72 -7.96 12.34
C GLU A 145 7.85 -6.64 11.57
N ARG A 146 8.44 -6.71 10.37
CA ARG A 146 8.63 -5.56 9.48
C ARG A 146 7.31 -4.89 9.13
N ALA A 147 6.30 -5.65 8.70
CA ALA A 147 5.01 -5.07 8.31
C ALA A 147 4.34 -4.38 9.50
N ARG A 148 4.39 -5.00 10.68
CA ARG A 148 3.82 -4.41 11.90
C ARG A 148 4.55 -3.13 12.32
N TRP A 149 5.88 -3.13 12.24
CA TRP A 149 6.70 -1.97 12.53
C TRP A 149 6.44 -0.81 11.54
N LEU A 150 6.28 -1.12 10.25
CA LEU A 150 5.89 -0.14 9.24
C LEU A 150 4.51 0.45 9.53
N GLU A 151 3.51 -0.39 9.89
CA GLU A 151 2.18 0.11 10.26
C GLU A 151 2.24 1.10 11.42
N ASP A 152 3.00 0.81 12.48
CA ASP A 152 3.16 1.71 13.63
C ASP A 152 3.78 3.05 13.19
N ARG A 153 4.83 3.02 12.36
CA ARG A 153 5.50 4.24 11.86
C ARG A 153 4.61 5.07 10.96
N VAL A 154 3.96 4.44 9.98
CA VAL A 154 3.03 5.12 9.05
C VAL A 154 1.86 5.70 9.83
N SER A 155 1.24 4.94 10.73
CA SER A 155 0.12 5.41 11.54
C SER A 155 0.49 6.60 12.41
N ALA A 156 1.65 6.56 13.07
CA ALA A 156 2.13 7.67 13.90
C ALA A 156 2.33 8.95 13.09
N ARG A 157 3.01 8.87 11.94
CA ARG A 157 3.27 10.05 11.08
C ARG A 157 2.03 10.61 10.44
N ILE A 158 1.10 9.75 10.03
CA ILE A 158 -0.22 10.18 9.53
C ILE A 158 -0.97 10.91 10.64
N ALA A 159 -1.00 10.35 11.87
CA ALA A 159 -1.66 10.98 13.00
C ALA A 159 -1.07 12.35 13.34
N GLU A 160 0.27 12.48 13.32
CA GLU A 160 0.96 13.76 13.51
C GLU A 160 0.55 14.80 12.47
N ARG A 161 0.46 14.41 11.19
CA ARG A 161 0.03 15.31 10.10
C ARG A 161 -1.43 15.71 10.19
N ILE A 162 -2.31 14.80 10.64
CA ILE A 162 -3.73 15.08 10.87
C ILE A 162 -3.90 16.03 12.06
N ALA A 163 -3.15 15.82 13.13
CA ALA A 163 -3.22 16.63 14.35
C ALA A 163 -2.50 17.98 14.22
N ALA A 164 -1.71 18.19 13.16
CA ALA A 164 -0.97 19.42 12.97
C ALA A 164 -1.91 20.64 12.85
N PRO A 165 -1.57 21.77 13.48
CA PRO A 165 -2.40 22.96 13.45
C PRO A 165 -2.54 23.50 12.03
N ARG A 166 -3.74 23.97 11.70
CA ARG A 166 -4.00 24.66 10.44
C ARG A 166 -3.25 25.98 10.44
N VAL A 167 -2.50 26.24 9.37
CA VAL A 167 -1.68 27.46 9.23
C VAL A 167 -2.54 28.65 8.79
N HIS A 168 -3.62 28.39 8.05
CA HIS A 168 -4.48 29.42 7.48
C HIS A 168 -5.91 29.32 8.00
N GLU A 169 -6.53 30.50 8.17
CA GLU A 169 -7.93 30.66 8.52
C GLU A 169 -8.85 30.11 7.42
N ALA A 170 -9.99 29.53 7.80
CA ALA A 170 -10.93 28.92 6.85
C ALA A 170 -11.41 29.91 5.77
N ASN A 171 -11.63 31.18 6.15
CA ASN A 171 -12.05 32.22 5.21
C ASN A 171 -10.97 32.55 4.18
N GLN A 172 -9.69 32.49 4.56
CA GLN A 172 -8.58 32.71 3.63
C GLN A 172 -8.47 31.56 2.63
N ILE A 173 -8.61 30.32 3.10
CA ILE A 173 -8.60 29.12 2.26
C ILE A 173 -9.74 29.16 1.25
N ALA A 174 -10.96 29.47 1.69
CA ALA A 174 -12.13 29.59 0.82
C ALA A 174 -11.94 30.68 -0.25
N ALA A 175 -11.37 31.84 0.13
CA ALA A 175 -11.05 32.90 -0.83
C ALA A 175 -10.01 32.47 -1.87
N ILE A 176 -8.97 31.73 -1.46
CA ILE A 176 -7.97 31.19 -2.38
C ILE A 176 -8.59 30.13 -3.30
N ALA A 177 -9.38 29.20 -2.77
CA ALA A 177 -10.05 28.17 -3.55
C ALA A 177 -11.02 28.77 -4.59
N ALA A 178 -11.79 29.79 -4.21
CA ALA A 178 -12.66 30.51 -5.13
C ALA A 178 -11.90 31.20 -6.26
N ARG A 179 -10.75 31.83 -5.95
CA ARG A 179 -9.88 32.43 -6.95
C ARG A 179 -9.31 31.39 -7.91
N VAL A 180 -8.81 30.27 -7.38
CA VAL A 180 -8.29 29.15 -8.17
C VAL A 180 -9.36 28.58 -9.10
N ALA A 181 -10.59 28.42 -8.61
CA ALA A 181 -11.70 27.94 -9.42
C ALA A 181 -12.03 28.90 -10.58
N ALA A 182 -11.92 30.22 -10.35
CA ALA A 182 -12.13 31.23 -11.39
C ALA A 182 -10.99 31.30 -12.43
N GLU A 183 -9.76 31.01 -12.02
CA GLU A 183 -8.58 30.97 -12.91
C GLU A 183 -8.44 29.64 -13.66
N SER A 184 -9.23 28.63 -13.31
CA SER A 184 -9.20 27.31 -13.94
C SER A 184 -9.67 27.38 -15.39
N THR A 185 -9.01 26.65 -16.29
CA THR A 185 -9.40 26.61 -17.71
C THR A 185 -10.73 25.90 -17.93
N ARG A 186 -11.09 24.99 -17.01
CA ARG A 186 -12.37 24.29 -16.95
C ARG A 186 -13.04 24.58 -15.60
N PRO A 187 -14.34 24.90 -15.55
CA PRO A 187 -15.03 25.19 -14.30
C PRO A 187 -15.00 23.97 -13.37
N LEU A 188 -14.61 24.19 -12.11
CA LEU A 188 -14.63 23.16 -11.08
C LEU A 188 -16.05 22.99 -10.52
N SER A 189 -16.44 21.74 -10.23
CA SER A 189 -17.67 21.46 -9.49
C SER A 189 -17.56 21.78 -8.00
N ALA A 190 -18.69 21.79 -7.30
CA ALA A 190 -18.71 22.02 -5.86
C ALA A 190 -17.86 20.98 -5.07
N GLU A 191 -17.92 19.70 -5.46
CA GLU A 191 -17.08 18.64 -4.85
C GLU A 191 -15.59 18.85 -5.13
N GLN A 192 -15.23 19.32 -6.33
CA GLN A 192 -13.85 19.61 -6.71
C GLN A 192 -13.32 20.86 -5.99
N CYS A 193 -14.12 21.93 -5.87
CA CYS A 193 -13.77 23.10 -5.06
C CYS A 193 -13.54 22.70 -3.59
N ARG A 194 -14.43 21.88 -3.02
CA ARG A 194 -14.27 21.36 -1.66
C ARG A 194 -13.01 20.52 -1.51
N ALA A 195 -12.65 19.72 -2.52
CA ALA A 195 -11.40 18.96 -2.51
C ALA A 195 -10.17 19.87 -2.48
N VAL A 196 -10.19 20.98 -3.24
CA VAL A 196 -9.15 22.01 -3.17
C VAL A 196 -9.10 22.64 -1.77
N GLU A 197 -10.23 23.05 -1.21
CA GLU A 197 -10.27 23.63 0.15
C GLU A 197 -9.69 22.69 1.20
N ILE A 198 -10.07 21.41 1.19
CA ILE A 198 -9.55 20.40 2.11
C ILE A 198 -8.03 20.24 1.93
N ALA A 199 -7.54 20.18 0.69
CA ALA A 199 -6.12 20.06 0.39
C ALA A 199 -5.28 21.26 0.88
N LEU A 200 -5.82 22.47 0.80
CA LEU A 200 -5.15 23.69 1.26
C LEU A 200 -5.26 23.89 2.78
N SER A 201 -6.12 23.13 3.48
CA SER A 201 -6.43 23.35 4.90
C SER A 201 -5.44 22.73 5.89
N GLY A 202 -4.64 21.74 5.48
CA GLY A 202 -3.85 20.93 6.41
C GLY A 202 -2.58 20.36 5.80
N ARG A 203 -1.88 19.51 6.58
CA ARG A 203 -0.62 18.86 6.16
C ARG A 203 -0.81 17.49 5.51
N LEU A 204 -2.03 16.98 5.53
CA LEU A 204 -2.43 15.76 4.85
C LEU A 204 -3.85 15.96 4.31
N ALA A 205 -4.04 15.62 3.04
CA ALA A 205 -5.35 15.52 2.43
C ALA A 205 -5.41 14.31 1.50
N VAL A 206 -6.61 13.76 1.34
CA VAL A 206 -6.91 12.66 0.45
C VAL A 206 -8.02 13.08 -0.49
N VAL A 207 -7.80 12.96 -1.80
CA VAL A 207 -8.84 13.16 -2.81
C VAL A 207 -9.09 11.82 -3.49
N THR A 208 -10.26 11.25 -3.21
CA THR A 208 -10.68 9.96 -3.78
C THR A 208 -11.80 10.15 -4.79
N GLY A 209 -11.83 9.34 -5.83
CA GLY A 209 -12.96 9.29 -6.77
C GLY A 209 -12.70 8.34 -7.92
N GLY A 210 -13.77 7.95 -8.61
CA GLY A 210 -13.71 7.01 -9.73
C GLY A 210 -12.98 7.54 -10.98
N PRO A 211 -12.86 6.72 -12.03
CA PRO A 211 -12.37 7.20 -13.33
C PRO A 211 -13.27 8.30 -13.90
N GLY A 212 -12.66 9.39 -14.36
CA GLY A 212 -13.38 10.48 -15.03
C GLY A 212 -13.99 11.54 -14.09
N THR A 213 -13.73 11.50 -12.78
CA THR A 213 -14.23 12.50 -11.81
C THR A 213 -13.44 13.81 -11.78
N GLY A 214 -12.42 13.95 -12.64
CA GLY A 214 -11.60 15.15 -12.72
C GLY A 214 -10.49 15.26 -11.67
N LYS A 215 -10.04 14.15 -11.06
CA LYS A 215 -8.92 14.13 -10.10
C LYS A 215 -7.69 14.93 -10.55
N THR A 216 -7.27 14.77 -11.80
CA THR A 216 -6.11 15.50 -12.35
C THR A 216 -6.37 17.00 -12.50
N LEU A 217 -7.62 17.40 -12.77
CA LEU A 217 -8.03 18.81 -12.79
C LEU A 217 -7.97 19.41 -11.37
N VAL A 218 -8.40 18.64 -10.36
CA VAL A 218 -8.25 19.01 -8.95
C VAL A 218 -6.78 19.15 -8.57
N ALA A 219 -5.90 18.23 -9.01
CA ALA A 219 -4.46 18.34 -8.77
C ALA A 219 -3.90 19.67 -9.29
N ALA A 220 -4.28 20.08 -10.50
CA ALA A 220 -3.86 21.37 -11.08
C ALA A 220 -4.32 22.56 -10.24
N ALA A 221 -5.58 22.53 -9.77
CA ALA A 221 -6.13 23.55 -8.90
C ALA A 221 -5.41 23.60 -7.54
N ILE A 222 -5.06 22.45 -6.96
CA ILE A 222 -4.30 22.38 -5.71
C ILE A 222 -2.90 22.99 -5.89
N VAL A 223 -2.20 22.72 -7.00
CA VAL A 223 -0.90 23.37 -7.29
C VAL A 223 -1.05 24.88 -7.30
N ARG A 224 -2.06 25.42 -8.02
CA ARG A 224 -2.34 26.87 -8.03
C ARG A 224 -2.63 27.41 -6.63
N GLY A 225 -3.40 26.68 -5.84
CA GLY A 225 -3.75 27.04 -4.47
C GLY A 225 -2.52 27.12 -3.56
N PHE A 226 -1.62 26.13 -3.62
CA PHE A 226 -0.37 26.16 -2.87
C PHE A 226 0.55 27.30 -3.31
N THR A 227 0.70 27.54 -4.61
CA THR A 227 1.45 28.70 -5.12
C THR A 227 0.84 30.02 -4.64
N ALA A 228 -0.49 30.12 -4.63
CA ALA A 228 -1.23 31.28 -4.12
C ALA A 228 -1.03 31.53 -2.62
N MET A 229 -0.72 30.47 -1.85
CA MET A 229 -0.37 30.55 -0.43
C MET A 229 1.13 30.87 -0.19
N GLY A 230 1.91 31.00 -1.26
CA GLY A 230 3.36 31.25 -1.17
C GLY A 230 4.19 29.99 -0.95
N ILE A 231 3.61 28.79 -1.15
CA ILE A 231 4.38 27.54 -1.10
C ILE A 231 5.18 27.42 -2.41
N GLU A 232 6.49 27.47 -2.28
CA GLU A 232 7.44 27.22 -3.36
C GLU A 232 7.71 25.72 -3.49
N HIS A 233 8.20 25.27 -4.64
CA HIS A 233 8.57 23.86 -4.89
C HIS A 233 7.43 22.84 -4.60
N VAL A 234 6.28 23.04 -5.24
CA VAL A 234 5.19 22.03 -5.26
C VAL A 234 5.60 20.90 -6.21
N THR A 235 5.74 19.68 -5.69
CA THR A 235 6.18 18.52 -6.49
C THR A 235 5.02 17.59 -6.80
N LEU A 236 4.92 17.19 -8.06
CA LEU A 236 3.97 16.20 -8.54
C LEU A 236 4.66 14.83 -8.66
N ALA A 237 4.02 13.80 -8.10
CA ALA A 237 4.49 12.44 -8.20
C ALA A 237 3.36 11.48 -8.58
N ALA A 238 3.72 10.32 -9.10
CA ALA A 238 2.80 9.21 -9.33
C ALA A 238 3.48 7.86 -9.08
N GLN A 239 2.71 6.78 -9.00
CA GLN A 239 3.26 5.44 -8.81
C GLN A 239 4.06 4.95 -10.03
N THR A 240 3.56 5.24 -11.25
CA THR A 240 4.16 4.74 -12.49
C THR A 240 4.61 5.88 -13.41
N GLY A 241 5.60 5.62 -14.27
CA GLY A 241 6.09 6.62 -15.23
C GLY A 241 5.01 7.05 -16.23
N LYS A 242 4.13 6.13 -16.63
CA LYS A 242 2.99 6.45 -17.50
C LYS A 242 2.01 7.42 -16.82
N ALA A 243 1.70 7.19 -15.54
CA ALA A 243 0.85 8.09 -14.77
C ALA A 243 1.52 9.46 -14.58
N ALA A 244 2.83 9.50 -14.30
CA ALA A 244 3.59 10.75 -14.17
C ALA A 244 3.62 11.56 -15.48
N ASN A 245 3.83 10.91 -16.63
CA ASN A 245 3.81 11.59 -17.93
C ASN A 245 2.42 12.19 -18.20
N ARG A 246 1.35 11.41 -17.98
CA ARG A 246 -0.02 11.88 -18.13
C ARG A 246 -0.34 13.06 -17.20
N LEU A 247 0.08 12.97 -15.93
CA LEU A 247 -0.09 14.05 -14.97
C LEU A 247 0.59 15.33 -15.46
N THR A 248 1.80 15.22 -15.99
CA THR A 248 2.54 16.35 -16.59
C THR A 248 1.78 16.98 -17.75
N GLU A 249 1.28 16.18 -18.69
CA GLU A 249 0.54 16.66 -19.86
C GLU A 249 -0.72 17.43 -19.44
N VAL A 250 -1.54 16.86 -18.57
CA VAL A 250 -2.78 17.49 -18.11
C VAL A 250 -2.52 18.77 -17.31
N ILE A 251 -1.48 18.79 -16.47
CA ILE A 251 -1.11 19.99 -15.70
C ILE A 251 -0.64 21.12 -16.64
N ALA A 252 0.10 20.78 -17.70
CA ALA A 252 0.53 21.74 -18.70
C ALA A 252 -0.66 22.35 -19.47
N GLU A 253 -1.67 21.55 -19.82
CA GLU A 253 -2.92 22.03 -20.44
C GLU A 253 -3.65 23.04 -19.55
N GLN A 254 -3.57 22.85 -18.23
CA GLN A 254 -4.14 23.78 -17.26
C GLN A 254 -3.34 25.07 -17.10
N ARG A 255 -2.26 25.30 -17.87
CA ARG A 255 -1.39 26.49 -17.79
C ARG A 255 -0.81 26.74 -16.40
N VAL A 256 -0.49 25.66 -15.70
CA VAL A 256 0.17 25.69 -14.39
C VAL A 256 1.67 25.51 -14.62
N ILE A 257 2.49 26.40 -14.06
CA ILE A 257 3.95 26.31 -14.16
C ILE A 257 4.46 25.53 -12.96
N VAL A 258 4.94 24.31 -13.20
CA VAL A 258 5.51 23.40 -12.20
C VAL A 258 6.48 22.46 -12.89
N GLU A 259 7.40 21.87 -12.13
CA GLU A 259 8.27 20.82 -12.66
C GLU A 259 7.45 19.61 -13.16
N PRO A 260 7.93 18.90 -14.21
CA PRO A 260 7.30 17.69 -14.67
C PRO A 260 7.12 16.67 -13.54
N ALA A 261 5.96 16.02 -13.51
CA ALA A 261 5.72 14.98 -12.54
C ALA A 261 6.68 13.80 -12.75
N GLN A 262 7.04 13.14 -11.66
CA GLN A 262 7.96 12.01 -11.67
C GLN A 262 7.41 10.81 -10.89
N THR A 263 8.08 9.67 -10.96
CA THR A 263 7.69 8.54 -10.11
C THR A 263 8.11 8.80 -8.66
N LEU A 264 7.38 8.23 -7.70
CA LEU A 264 7.79 8.28 -6.28
C LEU A 264 9.20 7.71 -6.06
N HIS A 265 9.54 6.63 -6.77
CA HIS A 265 10.89 6.05 -6.73
C HIS A 265 11.95 7.06 -7.18
N ARG A 266 11.68 7.86 -8.23
CA ARG A 266 12.61 8.88 -8.70
C ARG A 266 12.69 10.05 -7.71
N LEU A 267 11.54 10.50 -7.20
CA LEU A 267 11.45 11.56 -6.19
C LEU A 267 12.26 11.21 -4.94
N LEU A 268 12.14 9.98 -4.44
CA LEU A 268 12.84 9.49 -3.25
C LEU A 268 14.30 9.11 -3.53
N GLY A 269 14.77 9.22 -4.78
CA GLY A 269 16.14 8.87 -5.16
C GLY A 269 16.44 7.38 -4.98
N TYR A 270 15.53 6.49 -5.39
CA TYR A 270 15.67 5.05 -5.28
C TYR A 270 16.92 4.54 -6.01
N ARG A 271 17.75 3.77 -5.31
CA ARG A 271 18.99 3.17 -5.82
C ARG A 271 18.81 1.67 -5.93
N ALA A 272 18.61 1.17 -7.15
CA ALA A 272 18.34 -0.24 -7.41
C ALA A 272 19.43 -1.20 -6.87
N GLY A 273 20.71 -0.79 -6.93
CA GLY A 273 21.82 -1.62 -6.48
C GLY A 273 21.86 -1.89 -4.97
N SER A 274 21.39 -0.94 -4.15
CA SER A 274 21.35 -1.07 -2.69
C SER A 274 19.94 -1.23 -2.13
N ARG A 275 18.90 -1.12 -2.96
CA ARG A 275 17.49 -1.11 -2.54
C ARG A 275 17.21 -0.09 -1.44
N THR A 276 17.83 1.08 -1.55
CA THR A 276 17.69 2.20 -0.59
C THR A 276 17.16 3.45 -1.28
N PHE A 277 16.56 4.33 -0.49
CA PHE A 277 16.15 5.67 -0.91
C PHE A 277 17.24 6.69 -0.55
N GLY A 278 17.41 7.70 -1.38
CA GLY A 278 18.35 8.79 -1.16
C GLY A 278 17.82 9.86 -0.20
N HIS A 279 16.49 10.00 -0.12
CA HIS A 279 15.82 10.91 0.81
C HIS A 279 15.19 10.14 1.97
N HIS A 280 15.28 10.71 3.16
CA HIS A 280 14.84 10.14 4.44
C HIS A 280 14.84 11.25 5.50
N ALA A 281 14.50 10.95 6.75
CA ALA A 281 14.34 11.95 7.80
C ALA A 281 15.58 12.82 8.09
N GLN A 282 16.80 12.33 7.79
CA GLN A 282 18.05 13.09 7.97
C GLN A 282 18.51 13.80 6.67
N SER A 283 17.87 13.51 5.55
CA SER A 283 18.06 14.19 4.27
C SER A 283 16.70 14.37 3.59
N PRO A 284 15.86 15.29 4.10
CA PRO A 284 14.49 15.46 3.64
C PRO A 284 14.41 15.85 2.15
N LEU A 285 13.21 15.72 1.58
CA LEU A 285 12.90 16.23 0.25
C LEU A 285 12.96 17.76 0.25
N PRO A 286 13.60 18.39 -0.76
CA PRO A 286 13.64 19.85 -0.89
C PRO A 286 12.35 20.38 -1.53
N VAL A 287 11.22 20.17 -0.87
CA VAL A 287 9.87 20.44 -1.40
C VAL A 287 9.05 21.26 -0.40
N GLY A 288 8.20 22.14 -0.90
CA GLY A 288 7.22 22.84 -0.08
C GLY A 288 5.90 22.09 0.06
N ALA A 289 5.52 21.30 -0.95
CA ALA A 289 4.37 20.39 -0.92
C ALA A 289 4.55 19.22 -1.89
N VAL A 290 3.89 18.10 -1.63
CA VAL A 290 3.87 16.93 -2.52
C VAL A 290 2.44 16.53 -2.83
N ILE A 291 2.14 16.38 -4.12
CA ILE A 291 0.86 15.84 -4.62
C ILE A 291 1.16 14.53 -5.33
N VAL A 292 0.52 13.45 -4.91
CA VAL A 292 0.73 12.11 -5.44
C VAL A 292 -0.53 11.62 -6.13
N ASP A 293 -0.48 11.39 -7.44
CA ASP A 293 -1.57 10.78 -8.21
C ASP A 293 -1.41 9.26 -8.29
N GLU A 294 -2.51 8.56 -8.58
CA GLU A 294 -2.60 7.08 -8.55
C GLU A 294 -2.17 6.49 -7.19
N ALA A 295 -2.55 7.15 -6.09
CA ALA A 295 -2.12 6.79 -4.74
C ALA A 295 -2.71 5.46 -4.22
N SER A 296 -3.75 4.92 -4.87
CA SER A 296 -4.33 3.61 -4.55
C SER A 296 -3.37 2.44 -4.80
N MET A 297 -2.35 2.65 -5.64
CA MET A 297 -1.38 1.64 -6.04
C MET A 297 -0.06 1.69 -5.24
N ILE A 298 0.01 2.52 -4.19
CA ILE A 298 1.22 2.70 -3.38
C ILE A 298 1.15 1.76 -2.17
N ASP A 299 2.17 0.93 -2.00
CA ASP A 299 2.30 0.01 -0.86
C ASP A 299 2.75 0.73 0.43
N LEU A 300 2.69 0.01 1.56
CA LEU A 300 3.06 0.55 2.87
C LEU A 300 4.53 0.97 2.97
N GLU A 301 5.45 0.30 2.28
CA GLU A 301 6.89 0.62 2.36
C GLU A 301 7.18 1.95 1.68
N LEU A 302 6.55 2.19 0.53
CA LEU A 302 6.73 3.42 -0.24
C LEU A 302 6.04 4.61 0.45
N VAL A 303 4.89 4.39 1.09
CA VAL A 303 4.28 5.40 1.98
C VAL A 303 5.18 5.72 3.16
N ASP A 304 5.74 4.71 3.83
CA ASP A 304 6.68 4.94 4.95
C ASP A 304 7.89 5.75 4.49
N ALA A 305 8.50 5.39 3.36
CA ALA A 305 9.64 6.10 2.80
C ALA A 305 9.29 7.55 2.42
N LEU A 306 8.11 7.77 1.83
CA LEU A 306 7.63 9.11 1.53
C LEU A 306 7.44 9.95 2.79
N LEU A 307 6.76 9.41 3.81
CA LEU A 307 6.52 10.10 5.07
C LEU A 307 7.81 10.33 5.87
N ASP A 308 8.79 9.43 5.77
CA ASP A 308 10.12 9.58 6.37
C ASP A 308 10.91 10.72 5.73
N ALA A 309 10.81 10.86 4.40
CA ALA A 309 11.53 11.85 3.62
C ALA A 309 10.86 13.23 3.57
N LEU A 310 9.55 13.31 3.84
CA LEU A 310 8.78 14.55 3.69
C LEU A 310 8.98 15.50 4.88
N PRO A 311 9.32 16.79 4.67
CA PRO A 311 9.37 17.78 5.74
C PRO A 311 8.07 17.84 6.56
N ALA A 312 8.18 18.02 7.87
CA ALA A 312 7.05 17.90 8.81
C ALA A 312 5.93 18.94 8.58
N ASP A 313 6.28 20.07 7.97
CA ASP A 313 5.41 21.21 7.63
C ASP A 313 4.88 21.16 6.18
N ALA A 314 5.58 20.45 5.28
CA ALA A 314 5.16 20.31 3.88
C ALA A 314 3.82 19.54 3.77
N PRO A 315 2.80 20.09 3.08
CA PRO A 315 1.56 19.39 2.81
C PRO A 315 1.76 18.17 1.90
N LEU A 316 1.07 17.07 2.23
CA LEU A 316 0.94 15.89 1.39
C LEU A 316 -0.51 15.75 0.91
N VAL A 317 -0.71 15.65 -0.39
CA VAL A 317 -2.01 15.35 -0.99
C VAL A 317 -1.93 14.02 -1.72
N LEU A 318 -2.72 13.05 -1.27
CA LEU A 318 -2.86 11.74 -1.93
C LEU A 318 -4.11 11.75 -2.80
N ILE A 319 -3.96 11.50 -4.09
CA ILE A 319 -5.03 11.50 -5.07
C ILE A 319 -5.11 10.10 -5.68
N GLY A 320 -6.30 9.50 -5.67
CA GLY A 320 -6.46 8.14 -6.17
C GLY A 320 -7.92 7.68 -6.19
N ASP A 321 -8.11 6.38 -6.36
CA ASP A 321 -9.43 5.76 -6.31
C ASP A 321 -9.41 4.67 -5.26
N ALA A 322 -10.08 4.91 -4.12
CA ALA A 322 -10.13 3.97 -3.01
C ALA A 322 -10.84 2.64 -3.34
N HIS A 323 -11.56 2.57 -4.47
CA HIS A 323 -12.24 1.37 -4.93
C HIS A 323 -11.51 0.65 -6.07
N GLN A 324 -10.39 1.19 -6.57
CA GLN A 324 -9.55 0.49 -7.54
C GLN A 324 -8.76 -0.65 -6.91
N LEU A 325 -8.15 -1.47 -7.78
CA LEU A 325 -7.26 -2.54 -7.35
C LEU A 325 -6.17 -1.98 -6.42
N PRO A 326 -5.90 -2.67 -5.29
CA PRO A 326 -4.89 -2.24 -4.33
C PRO A 326 -3.47 -2.34 -4.92
N ALA A 327 -2.50 -1.81 -4.19
CA ALA A 327 -1.08 -2.02 -4.49
C ALA A 327 -0.75 -3.52 -4.66
N ILE A 328 0.26 -3.81 -5.49
CA ILE A 328 0.75 -5.18 -5.73
C ILE A 328 1.37 -5.75 -4.44
N ASP A 329 2.00 -4.89 -3.65
CA ASP A 329 2.59 -5.23 -2.36
C ASP A 329 1.67 -4.80 -1.19
N ALA A 330 1.98 -5.28 0.01
CA ALA A 330 1.10 -5.14 1.17
C ALA A 330 0.87 -3.67 1.61
N GLY A 331 -0.37 -3.37 2.00
CA GLY A 331 -0.81 -2.07 2.50
C GLY A 331 -1.79 -1.39 1.57
N GLN A 332 -2.98 -1.07 2.08
CA GLN A 332 -4.01 -0.31 1.36
C GLN A 332 -4.21 1.06 2.02
N VAL A 333 -3.13 1.84 2.13
CA VAL A 333 -3.12 3.08 2.92
C VAL A 333 -4.21 4.06 2.48
N LEU A 334 -4.43 4.22 1.17
CA LEU A 334 -5.47 5.12 0.67
C LEU A 334 -6.86 4.65 1.12
N ALA A 335 -7.16 3.35 0.99
CA ALA A 335 -8.45 2.79 1.38
C ALA A 335 -8.68 2.92 2.90
N ASP A 336 -7.66 2.62 3.70
CA ASP A 336 -7.70 2.77 5.16
C ASP A 336 -7.96 4.21 5.59
N LEU A 337 -7.32 5.19 4.93
CA LEU A 337 -7.53 6.62 5.17
C LEU A 337 -8.94 7.10 4.80
N THR A 338 -9.58 6.46 3.82
CA THR A 338 -10.95 6.79 3.41
C THR A 338 -12.03 6.12 4.25
N GLY A 339 -11.68 5.24 5.19
CA GLY A 339 -12.63 4.56 6.06
C GLY A 339 -13.34 5.49 7.05
N ASP A 340 -14.56 5.11 7.46
CA ASP A 340 -15.52 5.90 8.27
C ASP A 340 -14.95 6.53 9.57
N LYS A 341 -13.86 5.98 10.11
CA LYS A 341 -13.24 6.45 11.37
C LYS A 341 -12.25 7.60 11.19
N ILE A 342 -11.68 7.78 9.99
CA ILE A 342 -10.66 8.80 9.67
C ILE A 342 -11.24 9.90 8.77
N ALA A 343 -12.29 9.57 8.00
CA ALA A 343 -12.65 10.27 6.77
C ALA A 343 -12.98 11.78 6.87
N ALA A 344 -13.57 12.27 7.95
CA ALA A 344 -14.32 13.53 7.85
C ALA A 344 -13.50 14.83 7.60
N PRO A 345 -12.30 15.06 8.20
CA PRO A 345 -11.64 16.35 8.10
C PRO A 345 -10.59 16.46 6.97
N ILE A 346 -10.10 15.34 6.44
CA ILE A 346 -8.99 15.32 5.47
C ILE A 346 -9.34 14.67 4.12
N VAL A 347 -10.50 14.01 4.00
CA VAL A 347 -10.90 13.29 2.78
C VAL A 347 -11.93 14.10 1.99
N ALA A 348 -11.67 14.24 0.70
CA ALA A 348 -12.62 14.71 -0.29
C ALA A 348 -12.99 13.56 -1.23
N VAL A 349 -14.29 13.34 -1.43
CA VAL A 349 -14.82 12.32 -2.34
C VAL A 349 -15.39 13.03 -3.57
N LEU A 350 -14.97 12.60 -4.76
CA LEU A 350 -15.50 13.05 -6.05
C LEU A 350 -16.38 11.94 -6.62
N GLU A 351 -17.68 12.21 -6.73
CA GLU A 351 -18.69 11.24 -7.16
C GLU A 351 -19.08 11.43 -8.63
N LYS A 352 -19.07 12.68 -9.13
CA LYS A 352 -19.56 12.98 -10.48
C LYS A 352 -18.51 12.62 -11.54
N SER A 353 -18.82 11.64 -12.40
CA SER A 353 -17.99 11.32 -13.57
C SER A 353 -18.37 12.16 -14.78
N TYR A 354 -17.36 12.72 -15.44
CA TYR A 354 -17.51 13.56 -16.64
C TYR A 354 -17.22 12.78 -17.94
N ARG A 355 -16.58 11.61 -17.86
CA ARG A 355 -16.30 10.75 -19.04
C ARG A 355 -17.55 10.15 -19.69
N GLN A 356 -18.67 10.14 -18.98
CA GLN A 356 -19.95 9.60 -19.45
C GLN A 356 -21.00 10.70 -19.63
N ASP A 357 -20.63 11.96 -19.44
CA ASP A 357 -21.55 13.07 -19.60
C ASP A 357 -21.74 13.33 -21.11
N THR A 358 -22.89 12.95 -21.66
CA THR A 358 -23.24 13.18 -23.07
C THR A 358 -23.40 14.66 -23.41
N SER A 359 -23.41 15.56 -22.42
CA SER A 359 -23.41 17.00 -22.62
C SER A 359 -21.99 17.58 -22.76
N ASP A 360 -20.95 16.85 -22.36
CA ASP A 360 -19.54 17.18 -22.58
C ASP A 360 -19.07 16.60 -23.93
N PRO A 361 -18.45 17.38 -24.84
CA PRO A 361 -17.92 16.86 -26.11
C PRO A 361 -16.99 15.65 -25.95
N ASP A 362 -16.14 15.63 -24.91
CA ASP A 362 -15.21 14.53 -24.65
C ASP A 362 -15.98 13.28 -24.15
N GLY A 363 -16.97 13.48 -23.27
CA GLY A 363 -17.83 12.40 -22.77
C GLY A 363 -18.77 11.82 -23.83
N ARG A 364 -19.26 12.67 -24.74
CA ARG A 364 -20.06 12.27 -25.89
C ARG A 364 -19.27 11.44 -26.88
N ALA A 365 -18.00 11.79 -27.14
CA ALA A 365 -17.12 10.98 -27.99
C ALA A 365 -16.90 9.57 -27.42
N VAL A 366 -16.73 9.45 -26.09
CA VAL A 366 -16.60 8.15 -25.41
C VAL A 366 -17.92 7.36 -25.45
N TYR A 367 -19.06 8.03 -25.23
CA TYR A 367 -20.38 7.42 -25.32
C TYR A 367 -20.68 6.91 -26.74
N ASP A 368 -20.40 7.72 -27.76
CA ASP A 368 -20.62 7.36 -29.16
C ASP A 368 -19.71 6.19 -29.60
N ALA A 369 -18.45 6.18 -29.14
CA ALA A 369 -17.53 5.06 -29.36
C ALA A 369 -17.99 3.77 -28.66
N ALA A 370 -18.50 3.86 -27.43
CA ALA A 370 -19.04 2.71 -26.71
C ALA A 370 -20.31 2.16 -27.39
N ARG A 371 -21.17 3.04 -27.92
CA ARG A 371 -22.37 2.64 -28.67
C ARG A 371 -22.03 1.92 -29.97
N ALA A 372 -20.99 2.37 -30.68
CA ALA A 372 -20.53 1.77 -31.93
C ALA A 372 -19.90 0.36 -31.79
N ILE A 373 -19.61 -0.10 -30.56
CA ILE A 373 -19.13 -1.47 -30.28
C ILE A 373 -20.31 -2.43 -30.02
N HIS A 374 -21.49 -1.89 -29.69
CA HIS A 374 -22.69 -2.65 -29.36
C HIS A 374 -23.73 -2.72 -30.50
N ASP A 375 -23.54 -1.93 -31.56
CA ASP A 375 -24.23 -2.04 -32.86
C ASP A 375 -23.34 -2.83 -33.84
#